data_AF-A0A0S9M6Y6-F1
#
_entry.id   AF-A0A0S9M6Y6-F1
#
_cell.length_a   1.000
_cell.length_b   1.000
_cell.length_c   1.000
_cell.angle_alpha   90.00
_cell.angle_beta   90.00
_cell.angle_gamma   90.00
#
_symmetry.space_group_name_H-M   'P 1'
#
loop_
_entity.id
_entity.type
_entity.pdbx_description
1 polymer ?
#
loop_
_entity_poly.entity_id
_entity_poly.type
_entity_poly.pdbx_seq_one_letter_code
_entity_poly.pdbx_strand_id
1 'polypeptide(L)' 'MFGYTEAQIAWFGMTFGLGAFMLYMLFIILQLARESKAGRFGTFVLLLGLGLGMVGFAAKGVIKFFLS' A
#
# COMPACT_ATOMS: atom_id res chain seq x y z
N MET A 1 -22.26 25.32 7.58
CA MET A 1 -21.19 24.60 6.85
C MET A 1 -20.02 24.45 7.80
N PHE A 2 -19.80 23.24 8.32
CA PHE A 2 -18.79 22.91 9.32
C PHE A 2 -17.44 23.54 8.93
N GLY A 3 -16.86 24.36 9.82
CA GLY A 3 -15.66 25.18 9.59
C GLY A 3 -14.34 24.43 9.42
N TYR A 4 -14.37 23.29 8.71
CA TYR A 4 -13.19 22.62 8.19
C TYR A 4 -12.99 23.05 6.74
N THR A 5 -11.80 23.53 6.43
CA THR A 5 -11.42 23.83 5.05
C THR A 5 -11.47 22.53 4.23
N GLU A 6 -11.92 22.59 2.97
CA GLU A 6 -11.92 21.44 2.06
C GLU A 6 -10.51 20.80 1.98
N ALA A 7 -9.48 21.64 2.11
CA ALA A 7 -8.08 21.25 2.20
C ALA A 7 -7.77 20.33 3.40
N GLN A 8 -8.34 20.57 4.59
CA GLN A 8 -8.12 19.71 5.76
C GLN A 8 -8.76 18.33 5.59
N ILE A 9 -9.98 18.28 5.05
CA ILE A 9 -10.69 17.03 4.82
C ILE A 9 -9.98 16.24 3.71
N ALA A 10 -9.54 16.92 2.64
CA ALA A 10 -8.75 16.30 1.58
C ALA A 10 -7.39 15.78 2.08
N TRP A 11 -6.70 16.55 2.93
CA TRP A 11 -5.43 16.13 3.51
C TRP A 11 -5.60 14.90 4.42
N PHE A 12 -6.64 14.89 5.27
CA PHE A 12 -6.95 13.75 6.13
C PHE A 12 -7.36 12.51 5.32
N GLY A 13 -8.21 12.67 4.31
CA GLY A 13 -8.59 11.59 3.41
C GLY A 13 -7.41 11.03 2.60
N MET A 14 -6.51 11.88 2.12
CA MET A 14 -5.33 11.47 1.36
C MET A 14 -4.24 10.83 2.23
N THR A 15 -4.08 11.23 3.49
CA THR A 15 -3.10 10.62 4.39
C THR A 15 -3.64 9.35 5.03
N PHE A 16 -4.78 9.46 5.70
CA PHE A 16 -5.34 8.37 6.47
C PHE A 16 -6.12 7.38 5.60
N GLY A 17 -7.01 7.88 4.73
CA GLY A 17 -7.82 7.05 3.84
C GLY A 17 -6.98 6.30 2.81
N LEU A 18 -6.08 6.99 2.11
CA LEU A 18 -5.19 6.36 1.14
C LEU A 18 -4.18 5.42 1.83
N GLY A 19 -3.64 5.81 3.00
CA GLY A 19 -2.69 4.98 3.75
C GLY A 19 -3.31 3.68 4.25
N ALA A 20 -4.53 3.75 4.82
CA ALA A 20 -5.28 2.58 5.24
C ALA A 20 -5.65 1.66 4.06
N PHE A 21 -6.04 2.24 2.92
CA PHE A 21 -6.38 1.47 1.73
C PHE A 21 -5.17 0.73 1.13
N MET A 22 -3.99 1.35 1.16
CA MET A 22 -2.75 0.70 0.75
C MET A 22 -2.33 -0.43 1.70
N LEU A 23 -2.50 -0.25 3.01
CA LEU A 23 -2.29 -1.32 4.00
C LEU A 23 -3.23 -2.50 3.79
N TYR A 24 -4.49 -2.23 3.46
CA TYR A 24 -5.46 -3.27 3.11
C TYR A 24 -5.06 -4.02 1.83
N MET A 25 -4.52 -3.31 0.84
CA MET A 25 -3.99 -3.94 -0.37
C MET A 25 -2.81 -4.89 -0.07
N LEU A 26 -1.91 -4.53 0.86
CA LEU A 26 -0.84 -5.42 1.36
C LEU A 26 -1.39 -6.70 1.98
N PHE A 27 -2.44 -6.59 2.79
CA PHE A 27 -3.09 -7.74 3.42
C PHE A 27 -3.70 -8.68 2.37
N ILE A 28 -4.41 -8.15 1.38
CA ILE A 28 -4.99 -8.93 0.28
C ILE A 28 -3.90 -9.67 -0.50
N ILE A 29 -2.78 -9.03 -0.77
CA ILE A 29 -1.67 -9.64 -1.53
C ILE A 29 -1.01 -10.78 -0.76
N LEU A 30 -0.82 -10.62 0.56
CA LEU A 30 -0.31 -11.69 1.43
C LEU A 30 -1.28 -12.88 1.49
N GLN A 31 -2.58 -12.60 1.56
CA GLN A 31 -3.62 -13.63 1.54
C GLN A 31 -3.63 -14.35 0.18
N LEU A 32 -3.60 -13.60 -0.93
CA LEU A 32 -3.59 -14.15 -2.29
C LEU A 32 -2.33 -14.99 -2.57
N ALA A 33 -1.16 -14.56 -2.06
CA ALA A 33 0.07 -15.32 -2.19
C ALA A 33 0.02 -16.67 -1.45
N ARG A 34 -0.61 -16.71 -0.27
CA ARG A 34 -0.85 -17.95 0.48
C ARG A 34 -1.89 -18.84 -0.19
N GLU A 35 -3.00 -18.26 -0.63
CA GLU A 35 -4.14 -18.99 -1.19
C GLU A 35 -3.83 -19.53 -2.59
N SER A 36 -3.05 -18.81 -3.38
CA SER A 36 -2.66 -19.22 -4.74
C SER A 36 -1.73 -20.44 -4.78
N LYS A 37 -1.23 -20.95 -3.64
CA LYS A 37 -0.26 -22.07 -3.55
C LYS A 37 0.77 -22.03 -4.69
N ALA A 38 1.25 -20.82 -4.99
CA ALA A 38 2.09 -20.60 -6.14
C ALA A 38 3.38 -21.36 -5.85
N GLY A 39 3.62 -22.49 -6.53
CA GLY A 39 4.81 -23.31 -6.31
C GLY A 39 6.11 -22.48 -6.46
N ARG A 40 7.29 -23.09 -6.31
CA ARG A 40 8.56 -22.34 -6.34
C ARG A 40 8.68 -21.30 -7.49
N PHE A 41 8.14 -21.63 -8.66
CA PHE A 41 8.11 -20.73 -9.81
C PHE A 41 7.08 -19.59 -9.69
N GLY A 42 5.88 -19.90 -9.21
CA GLY A 42 4.82 -18.91 -9.02
C GLY A 42 5.11 -17.93 -7.88
N THR A 43 5.76 -18.38 -6.79
CA THR A 43 6.25 -17.48 -5.73
C THR A 43 7.34 -16.53 -6.26
N PHE A 44 8.23 -17.00 -7.13
CA PHE A 44 9.27 -16.16 -7.75
C PHE A 44 8.69 -15.07 -8.65
N VAL A 45 7.71 -15.42 -9.49
CA VAL A 45 7.02 -14.46 -10.36
C VAL A 45 6.10 -13.52 -9.56
N LEU A 46 5.44 -13.98 -8.49
CA LEU A 46 4.66 -13.11 -7.60
C LEU A 46 5.55 -12.12 -6.84
N LEU A 47 6.72 -12.54 -6.36
CA LEU A 47 7.68 -11.64 -5.70
C LEU A 47 8.27 -10.61 -6.67
N LEU A 48 8.54 -10.99 -7.92
CA LEU A 48 9.02 -10.04 -8.93
C LEU A 48 7.90 -9.11 -9.44
N GLY A 49 6.71 -9.61 -9.75
CA GLY A 49 5.62 -8.79 -10.30
C GLY A 49 4.92 -7.94 -9.24
N LEU A 50 4.42 -8.57 -8.18
CA LEU A 50 3.67 -7.88 -7.12
C LEU A 50 4.59 -7.36 -6.01
N GLY A 51 5.63 -8.10 -5.64
CA GLY A 51 6.55 -7.72 -4.58
C GLY A 51 7.32 -6.42 -4.88
N LEU A 52 7.80 -6.22 -6.12
CA LEU A 52 8.43 -4.95 -6.52
C LEU A 52 7.48 -3.77 -6.41
N GLY A 53 6.21 -3.93 -6.83
CA GLY A 53 5.21 -2.88 -6.74
C GLY A 53 4.90 -2.48 -5.29
N MET A 54 4.74 -3.46 -4.40
CA MET A 54 4.49 -3.19 -2.98
C MET A 54 5.71 -2.64 -2.25
N VAL A 55 6.90 -3.17 -2.52
CA VAL A 55 8.15 -2.67 -1.93
C VAL A 55 8.41 -1.24 -2.39
N GLY A 56 8.18 -0.91 -3.66
CA GLY A 56 8.29 0.45 -4.17
C GLY A 56 7.29 1.41 -3.50
N PHE A 57 6.05 0.97 -3.27
CA PHE A 57 5.07 1.77 -2.55
C PHE A 57 5.45 2.00 -1.07
N ALA A 58 5.85 0.95 -0.36
CA ALA A 58 6.31 1.03 1.02
C ALA A 58 7.56 1.90 1.16
N ALA A 59 8.56 1.71 0.27
CA ALA A 59 9.77 2.51 0.22
C ALA A 59 9.46 3.99 -0.02
N LYS A 60 8.52 4.32 -0.92
CA LYS A 60 8.08 5.71 -1.12
C LYS A 60 7.48 6.31 0.16
N GLY A 61 6.68 5.55 0.89
CA GLY A 61 6.12 5.97 2.19
C GLY A 61 7.20 6.25 3.23
N VAL A 62 8.18 5.35 3.34
CA VAL A 62 9.32 5.47 4.27
C VAL A 62 10.22 6.65 3.87
N ILE A 63 10.54 6.80 2.58
CA ILE A 63 11.34 7.93 2.08
C ILE A 63 10.62 9.25 2.36
N LYS A 64 9.31 9.33 2.13
CA LYS A 64 8.52 10.53 2.46
C LYS A 64 8.51 10.80 3.96
N PHE A 65 8.52 9.78 4.80
CA PHE A 65 8.59 9.93 6.26
C PHE A 65 9.97 10.43 6.73
N PHE A 66 11.05 9.94 6.14
CA PHE A 66 12.43 10.38 6.47
C PHE A 66 12.83 11.71 5.83
N LEU A 67 12.23 12.09 4.70
CA LEU A 67 12.48 13.35 4.00
C LEU A 67 11.55 14.49 4.46
N SER A 68 10.52 14.18 5.25
CA SER A 68 9.61 15.16 5.85
C SER A 68 10.15 15.72 7.16
#